data_AF-A0A239M156-F1
#
_entry.id   AF-A0A239M156-F1
#
_cell.length_a   1.000
_cell.length_b   1.000
_cell.length_c   1.000
_cell.angle_alpha   90.00
_cell.angle_beta   90.00
_cell.angle_gamma   90.00
#
_symmetry.space_group_name_H-M   'P 1'
#
loop_
_entity.id
_entity.type
_entity.pdbx_description
1 polymer ?
#
loop_
_entity_poly.entity_id
_entity_poly.type
_entity_poly.pdbx_seq_one_letter_code
_entity_poly.pdbx_strand_id
1 'polypeptide(L)'
;MSDQYTDAAEALAAIERTQQRAYADQRLPVWYLPGVVALGTAAAVATELDGAAQAAVTGVAVAGLLGLVYALSARTRIKFRPRTWTPKAAAVMALWIASIFAVWGVVPLAAGLATGSGVWQKVLAGAVTAAYSAATLRRAEDMVFARLAGKVVR
;
A
#
# COMPACT_ATOMS: atom_id res chain seq x y z
N MET A 1 -12.20 36.79 3.73
CA MET A 1 -12.42 36.86 2.27
C MET A 1 -13.70 36.09 1.99
N SER A 2 -14.76 36.80 1.58
CA SER A 2 -16.02 36.19 1.17
C SER A 2 -15.91 35.82 -0.30
N ASP A 3 -15.71 34.54 -0.61
CA ASP A 3 -15.85 34.05 -1.98
C ASP A 3 -17.33 34.12 -2.35
N GLN A 4 -17.74 35.25 -2.94
CA GLN A 4 -19.05 35.37 -3.57
C GLN A 4 -18.99 34.65 -4.91
N TYR A 5 -19.45 33.40 -4.93
CA TYR A 5 -19.69 32.67 -6.18
C TYR A 5 -20.86 33.32 -6.92
N THR A 6 -20.63 33.70 -8.17
CA THR A 6 -21.57 34.49 -8.98
C THR A 6 -22.65 33.63 -9.65
N ASP A 7 -22.47 32.31 -9.68
CA ASP A 7 -23.42 31.34 -10.24
C ASP A 7 -23.34 30.00 -9.49
N ALA A 8 -24.45 29.26 -9.42
CA ALA A 8 -24.55 27.93 -8.83
C ALA A 8 -23.61 26.92 -9.52
N ALA A 9 -23.39 27.07 -10.83
CA ALA A 9 -22.42 26.27 -11.57
C ALA A 9 -20.98 26.52 -11.10
N GLU A 10 -20.65 27.76 -10.75
CA GLU A 10 -19.32 28.16 -10.27
C GLU A 10 -19.07 27.65 -8.85
N ALA A 11 -20.09 27.72 -7.99
CA ALA A 11 -20.06 27.14 -6.65
C ALA A 11 -19.91 25.61 -6.69
N LEU A 12 -20.65 24.92 -7.57
CA LEU A 12 -20.52 23.47 -7.77
C LEU A 12 -19.14 23.09 -8.30
N ALA A 13 -18.60 23.84 -9.28
CA ALA A 13 -17.26 23.60 -9.80
C ALA A 13 -16.15 23.85 -8.75
N ALA A 14 -16.36 24.81 -7.84
CA ALA A 14 -15.47 25.05 -6.72
C ALA A 14 -15.55 23.93 -5.67
N ILE A 15 -16.76 23.48 -5.33
CA ILE A 15 -16.96 22.32 -4.44
C ILE A 15 -16.30 21.09 -5.05
N GLU A 16 -16.51 20.83 -6.35
CA GLU A 16 -15.91 19.69 -7.05
C GLU A 16 -14.37 19.76 -7.06
N ARG A 17 -13.79 20.92 -7.33
CA ARG A 17 -12.32 21.12 -7.22
C ARG A 17 -11.80 20.90 -5.80
N THR A 18 -12.52 21.37 -4.80
CA THR A 18 -12.12 21.22 -3.39
C THR A 18 -12.24 19.77 -2.94
N GLN A 19 -13.27 19.06 -3.38
CA GLN A 19 -13.43 17.64 -3.12
C GLN A 19 -12.39 16.80 -3.86
N GLN A 20 -12.11 17.07 -5.13
CA GLN A 20 -11.05 16.40 -5.89
C GLN A 20 -9.69 16.58 -5.23
N ARG A 21 -9.39 17.79 -4.74
CA ARG A 21 -8.16 18.08 -3.99
C ARG A 21 -8.13 17.33 -2.66
N ALA A 22 -9.23 17.34 -1.91
CA ALA A 22 -9.37 16.59 -0.67
C ALA A 22 -9.29 15.06 -0.88
N TYR A 23 -9.74 14.53 -2.01
CA TYR A 23 -9.60 13.12 -2.39
C TYR A 23 -8.19 12.77 -2.88
N ALA A 24 -7.51 13.68 -3.59
CA ALA A 24 -6.10 13.52 -3.95
C ALA A 24 -5.21 13.47 -2.70
N ASP A 25 -5.52 14.30 -1.70
CA ASP A 25 -4.85 14.32 -0.39
C ASP A 25 -5.19 13.09 0.48
N GLN A 26 -6.19 12.29 0.11
CA GLN A 26 -6.57 11.04 0.79
C GLN A 26 -5.88 9.79 0.25
N ARG A 27 -5.06 9.91 -0.80
CA ARG A 27 -4.27 8.78 -1.29
C ARG A 27 -3.31 8.32 -0.20
N LEU A 28 -3.20 7.00 0.01
CA LEU A 28 -2.25 6.47 0.98
C LEU A 28 -0.82 6.90 0.58
N PRO A 29 0.05 7.18 1.56
CA PRO A 29 1.41 7.61 1.27
C PRO A 29 2.17 6.51 0.53
N VAL A 30 2.84 6.81 -0.58
CA VAL A 30 3.49 5.79 -1.46
C VAL A 30 4.42 4.83 -0.70
N TRP A 31 4.99 5.26 0.42
CA TRP A 31 5.86 4.45 1.27
C TRP A 31 5.16 3.34 2.06
N TYR A 32 3.82 3.31 2.16
CA TYR A 32 3.13 2.39 3.07
C TYR A 32 3.37 0.92 2.74
N LEU A 33 3.25 0.54 1.46
CA LEU A 33 3.50 -0.83 1.00
C LEU A 33 4.97 -1.22 1.05
N PRO A 34 5.92 -0.40 0.54
CA PRO A 34 7.34 -0.63 0.74
C PRO A 34 7.69 -0.83 2.22
N GLY A 35 7.07 -0.05 3.13
CA GLY A 35 7.24 -0.20 4.57
C GLY A 35 6.74 -1.55 5.09
N VAL A 36 5.54 -1.98 4.70
CA VAL A 36 5.00 -3.31 5.04
C VAL A 36 5.89 -4.43 4.51
N VAL A 37 6.34 -4.33 3.26
CA VAL A 37 7.23 -5.32 2.62
C VAL A 37 8.58 -5.37 3.34
N ALA A 38 9.17 -4.24 3.69
CA ALA A 38 10.44 -4.18 4.42
C ALA A 38 10.33 -4.83 5.81
N LEU A 39 9.27 -4.53 6.55
CA LEU A 39 9.03 -5.11 7.88
C LEU A 39 8.72 -6.61 7.80
N GLY A 40 7.92 -7.04 6.82
CA GLY A 40 7.67 -8.46 6.56
C GLY A 40 8.95 -9.20 6.15
N THR A 41 9.83 -8.55 5.39
CA THR A 41 11.14 -9.09 5.03
C THR A 41 12.04 -9.21 6.26
N ALA A 42 12.08 -8.21 7.13
CA ALA A 42 12.84 -8.27 8.38
C ALA A 42 12.36 -9.42 9.28
N ALA A 43 11.04 -9.63 9.38
CA ALA A 43 10.48 -10.77 10.10
C ALA A 43 10.86 -12.11 9.45
N ALA A 44 10.85 -12.20 8.12
CA ALA A 44 11.29 -13.40 7.41
C ALA A 44 12.79 -13.66 7.59
N VAL A 45 13.63 -12.63 7.60
CA VAL A 45 15.08 -12.75 7.89
C VAL A 45 15.29 -13.19 9.33
N ALA A 46 14.48 -12.71 10.28
CA ALA A 46 14.59 -13.12 11.68
C ALA A 46 14.47 -14.64 11.87
N THR A 47 13.74 -15.34 11.00
CA THR A 47 13.61 -16.82 11.10
C THR A 47 14.89 -17.57 10.73
N GLU A 48 15.90 -16.89 10.17
CA GLU A 48 17.23 -17.44 9.88
C GLU A 48 18.25 -17.08 10.97
N LEU A 49 17.83 -16.32 11.99
CA LEU A 49 18.66 -15.92 13.12
C LEU A 49 18.31 -16.76 14.35
N ASP A 50 19.24 -16.81 15.31
CA ASP A 50 19.04 -17.52 16.57
C ASP A 50 19.08 -16.58 17.78
N GLY A 51 18.43 -17.01 18.85
CA GLY A 51 18.54 -16.41 20.19
C GLY A 51 18.12 -14.94 20.26
N ALA A 52 18.96 -14.11 20.88
CA ALA A 52 18.64 -12.70 21.12
C ALA A 52 18.47 -11.89 19.82
N ALA A 53 19.19 -12.25 18.75
CA ALA A 53 19.09 -11.56 17.47
C ALA A 53 17.73 -11.80 16.80
N GLN A 54 17.24 -13.05 16.80
CA GLN A 54 15.90 -13.39 16.34
C GLN A 54 14.82 -12.61 17.11
N ALA A 55 14.91 -12.62 18.45
CA ALA A 55 13.94 -11.94 19.31
C ALA A 55 13.93 -10.42 19.07
N ALA A 56 15.12 -9.80 18.96
CA ALA A 56 15.25 -8.37 18.71
C ALA A 56 14.68 -7.97 17.34
N VAL A 57 15.08 -8.65 16.26
CA VAL A 57 14.61 -8.33 14.90
C VAL A 57 13.10 -8.55 14.78
N THR A 58 12.57 -9.62 15.36
CA THR A 58 11.13 -9.88 15.40
C THR A 58 10.39 -8.79 16.16
N GLY A 59 10.89 -8.40 17.34
CA GLY A 59 10.30 -7.33 18.15
C GLY A 59 10.27 -5.98 17.41
N VAL A 60 11.36 -5.62 16.74
CA VAL A 60 11.43 -4.41 15.90
C VAL A 60 10.46 -4.49 14.72
N ALA A 61 10.35 -5.64 14.05
CA ALA A 61 9.43 -5.81 12.93
C ALA A 61 7.96 -5.68 13.36
N VAL A 62 7.58 -6.30 14.48
CA VAL A 62 6.23 -6.21 15.05
C VAL A 62 5.93 -4.78 15.50
N ALA A 63 6.84 -4.14 16.25
CA ALA A 63 6.69 -2.75 16.69
C ALA A 63 6.58 -1.79 15.49
N GLY A 64 7.38 -2.02 14.45
CA GLY A 64 7.33 -1.26 13.20
C GLY A 64 6.00 -1.44 12.46
N LEU A 65 5.46 -2.67 12.40
CA LEU A 65 4.15 -2.92 11.79
C LEU A 65 3.03 -2.23 12.56
N LEU A 66 3.06 -2.31 13.89
CA LEU A 66 2.10 -1.61 14.76
C LEU A 66 2.20 -0.09 14.58
N GLY A 67 3.42 0.45 14.54
CA GLY A 67 3.66 1.87 14.30
C GLY A 67 3.18 2.32 12.92
N LEU A 68 3.36 1.49 11.89
CA LEU A 68 2.86 1.77 10.54
C LEU A 68 1.33 1.72 10.49
N VAL A 69 0.70 0.73 11.11
CA VAL A 69 -0.78 0.66 11.26
C VAL A 69 -1.30 1.89 11.98
N TYR A 70 -0.65 2.30 13.08
CA TYR A 70 -1.01 3.50 13.82
C TYR A 70 -0.88 4.77 12.96
N ALA A 71 0.24 4.95 12.25
CA ALA A 71 0.48 6.08 11.38
C ALA A 71 -0.52 6.16 10.22
N LEU A 72 -0.89 5.01 9.64
CA LEU A 72 -1.93 4.94 8.62
C LEU A 72 -3.31 5.27 9.21
N SER A 73 -3.65 4.69 10.36
CA SER A 73 -4.93 4.93 11.05
C SER A 73 -5.13 6.39 11.43
N ALA A 74 -4.07 7.05 11.90
CA ALA A 74 -4.07 8.47 12.24
C ALA A 74 -4.26 9.38 11.01
N ARG A 75 -3.87 8.91 9.82
CA ARG A 75 -4.03 9.64 8.54
C ARG A 75 -5.37 9.37 7.85
N THR A 76 -5.96 8.18 8.03
CA THR A 76 -7.26 7.83 7.46
C THR A 76 -8.40 8.52 8.22
N ARG A 77 -8.84 9.69 7.74
CA ARG A 77 -9.95 10.45 8.34
C ARG A 77 -11.35 10.00 7.92
N ILE A 78 -11.48 9.13 6.91
CA ILE A 78 -12.78 8.66 6.41
C ILE A 78 -12.95 7.17 6.70
N LYS A 79 -14.05 6.83 7.38
CA LYS A 79 -14.49 5.44 7.56
C LYS A 79 -14.81 4.84 6.18
N PHE A 80 -14.07 3.81 5.79
CA PHE A 80 -14.38 2.99 4.62
C PHE A 80 -15.85 2.55 4.71
N ARG A 81 -16.69 2.97 3.76
CA ARG A 81 -18.06 2.45 3.67
C ARG A 81 -18.02 1.11 2.94
N PRO A 82 -18.42 -0.02 3.55
CA PRO A 82 -18.31 -1.34 2.92
C PRO A 82 -19.07 -1.47 1.59
N ARG A 83 -20.05 -0.59 1.33
CA ARG A 83 -20.86 -0.57 0.08
C ARG A 83 -20.20 0.12 -1.12
N THR A 84 -19.00 0.71 -0.98
CA THR A 84 -18.35 1.38 -2.12
C THR A 84 -17.67 0.39 -3.07
N TRP A 85 -17.24 -0.78 -2.59
CA TRP A 85 -16.50 -1.74 -3.40
C TRP A 85 -17.37 -2.44 -4.45
N THR A 86 -16.96 -2.37 -5.71
CA THR A 86 -17.54 -3.22 -6.77
C THR A 86 -16.77 -4.55 -6.83
N PRO A 87 -17.41 -5.68 -7.19
CA PRO A 87 -16.71 -6.96 -7.36
C PRO A 87 -15.54 -6.87 -8.34
N LYS A 88 -15.68 -6.05 -9.39
CA LYS A 88 -14.61 -5.78 -10.36
C LYS A 88 -13.43 -5.03 -9.73
N ALA A 89 -13.69 -4.01 -8.91
CA ALA A 89 -12.63 -3.29 -8.19
C ALA A 89 -11.93 -4.18 -7.16
N ALA A 90 -12.69 -5.01 -6.44
CA ALA A 90 -12.15 -5.99 -5.51
C ALA A 90 -11.26 -7.02 -6.23
N ALA A 91 -11.69 -7.54 -7.39
CA ALA A 91 -10.90 -8.47 -8.19
C ALA A 91 -9.58 -7.84 -8.69
N VAL A 92 -9.61 -6.60 -9.16
CA VAL A 92 -8.38 -5.89 -9.58
C VAL A 92 -7.42 -5.70 -8.40
N MET A 93 -7.92 -5.27 -7.25
CA MET A 93 -7.11 -5.12 -6.04
C MET A 93 -6.53 -6.47 -5.60
N ALA A 94 -7.35 -7.53 -5.59
CA ALA A 94 -6.91 -8.88 -5.21
C ALA A 94 -5.86 -9.43 -6.17
N LEU A 95 -6.02 -9.24 -7.49
CA LEU A 95 -5.03 -9.65 -8.49
C LEU A 95 -3.71 -8.88 -8.33
N TRP A 96 -3.79 -7.58 -8.05
CA TRP A 96 -2.60 -6.79 -7.80
C TRP A 96 -1.89 -7.24 -6.51
N ILE A 97 -2.61 -7.49 -5.41
CA ILE A 97 -2.05 -8.07 -4.18
C ILE A 97 -1.42 -9.45 -4.45
N ALA A 98 -2.14 -10.32 -5.17
CA ALA A 98 -1.63 -11.65 -5.52
C ALA A 98 -0.33 -11.57 -6.35
N SER A 99 -0.20 -10.57 -7.22
CA SER A 99 1.03 -10.34 -7.98
C SER A 99 2.22 -9.99 -7.08
N ILE A 100 2.01 -9.27 -5.98
CA ILE A 100 3.06 -8.97 -4.99
C ILE A 100 3.54 -10.26 -4.32
N PHE A 101 2.63 -11.13 -3.90
CA PHE A 101 2.97 -12.43 -3.34
C PHE A 101 3.68 -13.33 -4.34
N ALA A 102 3.28 -13.30 -5.61
CA ALA A 102 3.97 -14.03 -6.67
C ALA A 102 5.41 -13.56 -6.85
N VAL A 103 5.66 -12.24 -6.88
CA VAL A 103 7.02 -11.68 -6.92
C VAL A 103 7.82 -12.12 -5.69
N TRP A 104 7.24 -11.99 -4.49
CA TRP A 104 7.91 -12.36 -3.25
C TRP A 104 8.25 -13.86 -3.17
N GLY A 105 7.42 -14.74 -3.76
CA GLY A 105 7.66 -16.19 -3.80
C GLY A 105 8.63 -16.63 -4.91
N VAL A 106 8.65 -15.95 -6.06
CA VAL A 106 9.51 -16.32 -7.20
C VAL A 106 10.94 -15.82 -7.04
N VAL A 107 11.14 -14.62 -6.49
CA VAL A 107 12.48 -14.01 -6.37
C VAL A 107 13.45 -14.86 -5.53
N PRO A 108 13.07 -15.46 -4.38
CA PRO A 108 13.95 -16.36 -3.63
C PRO A 108 14.45 -17.55 -4.46
N LEU A 109 13.59 -18.12 -5.31
CA LEU A 109 13.96 -19.26 -6.17
C LEU A 109 15.04 -18.87 -7.17
N ALA A 110 14.88 -17.71 -7.82
CA ALA A 110 15.88 -17.17 -8.74
C ALA A 110 17.17 -16.76 -8.01
N ALA A 111 17.05 -16.11 -6.85
CA ALA A 111 18.18 -15.73 -6.02
C ALA A 111 18.95 -16.95 -5.49
N GLY A 112 18.27 -18.07 -5.23
CA GLY A 112 18.89 -19.32 -4.80
C GLY A 112 19.77 -19.97 -5.85
N LEU A 113 19.58 -19.64 -7.14
CA LEU A 113 20.47 -20.08 -8.22
C LEU A 113 21.83 -19.34 -8.18
N ALA A 114 21.88 -18.16 -7.57
CA ALA A 114 23.06 -17.31 -7.51
C ALA A 114 23.65 -17.18 -6.09
N THR A 115 22.88 -17.48 -5.05
CA THR A 115 23.24 -17.28 -3.64
C THR A 115 22.94 -18.53 -2.81
N GLY A 116 23.95 -19.03 -2.09
CA GLY A 116 23.80 -20.15 -1.14
C GLY A 116 23.26 -19.74 0.24
N SER A 117 22.77 -18.51 0.39
CA SER A 117 22.37 -17.93 1.69
C SER A 117 20.87 -17.61 1.71
N GLY A 118 20.12 -18.27 2.60
CA GLY A 118 18.69 -18.02 2.80
C GLY A 118 18.37 -16.58 3.21
N VAL A 119 19.28 -15.94 3.96
CA VAL A 119 19.17 -14.51 4.32
C VAL A 119 19.20 -13.62 3.08
N TRP A 120 20.18 -13.81 2.18
CA TRP A 120 20.29 -13.01 0.96
C TRP A 120 19.13 -13.24 0.00
N GLN A 121 18.61 -14.46 -0.10
CA GLN A 121 17.40 -14.74 -0.88
C GLN A 121 16.21 -13.92 -0.39
N LYS A 122 16.00 -13.83 0.92
CA LYS A 122 14.91 -13.06 1.53
C LYS A 122 15.12 -11.55 1.38
N VAL A 123 16.34 -11.05 1.57
CA VAL A 123 16.67 -9.64 1.37
C VAL A 123 16.40 -9.21 -0.08
N LEU A 124 16.84 -10.00 -1.06
CA LEU A 124 16.60 -9.75 -2.48
C LEU A 124 15.10 -9.80 -2.80
N ALA A 125 14.38 -10.78 -2.28
CA ALA A 125 12.92 -10.88 -2.44
C ALA A 125 12.21 -9.65 -1.88
N GLY A 126 12.57 -9.19 -0.68
CA GLY A 126 12.04 -7.97 -0.09
C GLY A 126 12.32 -6.73 -0.92
N ALA A 127 13.57 -6.54 -1.37
CA ALA A 127 13.97 -5.39 -2.17
C ALA A 127 13.22 -5.33 -3.51
N VAL A 128 13.16 -6.45 -4.24
CA VAL A 128 12.45 -6.52 -5.53
C VAL A 128 10.95 -6.33 -5.33
N THR A 129 10.36 -6.92 -4.29
CA THR A 129 8.93 -6.78 -3.99
C THR A 129 8.59 -5.33 -3.58
N ALA A 130 9.46 -4.67 -2.83
CA ALA A 130 9.29 -3.26 -2.45
C ALA A 130 9.37 -2.34 -3.68
N ALA A 131 10.34 -2.57 -4.57
CA ALA A 131 10.46 -1.84 -5.82
C ALA A 131 9.26 -2.06 -6.75
N TYR A 132 8.83 -3.31 -6.92
CA TYR A 132 7.66 -3.68 -7.72
C TYR A 132 6.38 -3.05 -7.18
N SER A 133 6.15 -3.12 -5.87
CA SER A 133 4.98 -2.52 -5.23
C SER A 133 4.99 -1.00 -5.36
N ALA A 134 6.14 -0.34 -5.13
CA ALA A 134 6.26 1.11 -5.33
C ALA A 134 5.96 1.53 -6.77
N ALA A 135 6.47 0.78 -7.76
CA ALA A 135 6.28 1.07 -9.18
C ALA A 135 4.84 0.84 -9.66
N THR A 136 4.13 -0.15 -9.10
CA THR A 136 2.79 -0.54 -9.55
C THR A 136 1.65 0.05 -8.73
N LEU A 137 1.92 0.56 -7.52
CA LEU A 137 0.91 1.06 -6.58
C LEU A 137 -0.04 2.08 -7.20
N ARG A 138 0.50 3.16 -7.79
CA ARG A 138 -0.35 4.24 -8.34
C ARG A 138 -1.22 3.74 -9.49
N ARG A 139 -0.66 2.90 -10.35
CA ARG A 139 -1.41 2.29 -11.46
C ARG A 139 -2.54 1.39 -10.95
N ALA A 140 -2.29 0.60 -9.92
CA ALA A 140 -3.29 -0.26 -9.31
C ALA A 140 -4.41 0.57 -8.65
N GLU A 141 -4.06 1.62 -7.90
CA GLU A 141 -5.02 2.57 -7.33
C GLU A 141 -5.90 3.20 -8.43
N ASP A 142 -5.30 3.70 -9.51
CA ASP A 142 -6.03 4.33 -10.61
C ASP A 142 -6.99 3.36 -11.30
N MET A 143 -6.56 2.10 -11.52
CA MET A 143 -7.43 1.05 -12.09
C MET A 143 -8.61 0.73 -11.15
N VAL A 144 -8.39 0.69 -9.84
CA VAL A 144 -9.44 0.46 -8.85
C VAL A 144 -10.40 1.64 -8.83
N PHE A 145 -9.92 2.88 -8.77
CA PHE A 145 -10.76 4.07 -8.77
C PHE A 145 -11.59 4.20 -10.06
N ALA A 146 -11.04 3.87 -11.22
CA ALA A 146 -11.78 3.84 -12.48
C ALA A 146 -12.96 2.85 -12.44
N ARG A 147 -12.85 1.75 -11.70
CA ARG A 147 -13.92 0.74 -11.51
C ARG A 147 -14.91 1.09 -10.39
N LEU A 148 -14.62 2.13 -9.62
CA LEU A 148 -15.47 2.69 -8.56
C LEU A 148 -16.21 3.96 -9.02
N ALA A 149 -15.76 4.58 -10.12
CA ALA A 149 -16.38 5.77 -10.72
C ALA A 149 -17.87 5.54 -10.99
N GLY A 150 -18.73 6.37 -10.41
CA GLY A 150 -20.19 6.29 -10.51
C GLY A 150 -20.91 5.61 -9.33
N LYS A 151 -20.20 5.02 -8.36
CA LYS A 151 -20.78 4.52 -7.08
C LYS A 151 -20.41 5.34 -5.86
N VAL A 152 -19.39 6.18 -5.99
CA VAL A 152 -19.16 7.31 -5.09
C VAL A 152 -19.89 8.48 -5.75
N VAL A 153 -20.86 9.06 -5.04
CA VAL A 153 -21.55 10.28 -5.47
C VAL A 153 -20.47 11.29 -5.85
N ARG A 154 -20.45 11.69 -7.13
CA ARG A 154 -19.67 12.84 -7.61
C ARG A 154 -20.36 14.11 -7.15
#